data_AF-A0A937I0S4-F1
#
_entry.id   AF-A0A937I0S4-F1
#
_cell.length_a   1.000
_cell.length_b   1.000
_cell.length_c   1.000
_cell.angle_alpha   90.00
_cell.angle_beta   90.00
_cell.angle_gamma   90.00
#
_symmetry.space_group_name_H-M   'P 1'
#
loop_
_entity.id
_entity.type
_entity.pdbx_description
1 polymer ?
#
loop_
_entity_poly.entity_id
_entity_poly.type
_entity_poly.pdbx_seq_one_letter_code
_entity_poly.pdbx_strand_id
1 'polypeptide(L)'
;MDFFESEDLKLIREAVARICRDFPDDYWEAHDREEKYPQDFYDAMATAGWIGIAIPESYGGAGKGVQEAAVVLEQVAASGAAMN
;
A
#
# COMPACT_ATOMS: atom_id res chain seq x y z
N MET A 1 -9.16 4.99 -25.68
CA MET A 1 -8.56 5.09 -24.33
C MET A 1 -7.35 4.20 -24.37
N ASP A 2 -6.19 4.76 -24.05
CA ASP A 2 -4.93 4.02 -24.07
C ASP A 2 -4.71 3.44 -22.68
N PHE A 3 -4.56 2.12 -22.57
CA PHE A 3 -4.57 1.38 -21.28
C PHE A 3 -3.18 0.84 -20.91
N PHE A 4 -2.10 1.40 -21.46
CA PHE A 4 -0.76 0.99 -21.07
C PHE A 4 -0.43 1.51 -19.67
N GLU A 5 -0.15 0.58 -18.76
CA GLU A 5 0.41 0.89 -17.45
C GLU A 5 1.82 1.47 -17.63
N SER A 6 2.07 2.65 -17.06
CA SER A 6 3.39 3.26 -17.10
C SER A 6 4.40 2.44 -16.28
N GLU A 7 5.67 2.54 -16.61
CA GLU A 7 6.74 1.88 -15.83
C GLU A 7 6.74 2.34 -14.36
N ASP A 8 6.37 3.59 -14.09
CA ASP A 8 6.23 4.11 -12.72
C ASP A 8 5.15 3.37 -11.93
N LEU A 9 3.98 3.11 -12.54
CA LEU A 9 2.90 2.36 -11.88
C LEU A 9 3.30 0.91 -11.61
N LYS A 10 4.03 0.27 -12.54
CA LYS A 10 4.58 -1.08 -12.32
C LYS A 10 5.56 -1.11 -11.14
N LEU A 11 6.47 -0.13 -11.07
CA LEU A 11 7.45 -0.04 -9.98
C LEU A 11 6.77 0.18 -8.62
N ILE A 12 5.72 1.01 -8.58
CA ILE A 12 4.91 1.21 -7.37
C ILE A 12 4.26 -0.12 -6.96
N ARG A 13 3.59 -0.80 -7.89
CA ARG A 13 2.96 -2.10 -7.64
C ARG A 13 3.94 -3.11 -7.08
N GLU A 14 5.10 -3.26 -7.72
CA GLU A 14 6.14 -4.17 -7.27
C GLU A 14 6.63 -3.81 -5.86
N ALA A 15 6.86 -2.52 -5.59
CA ALA A 15 7.35 -2.06 -4.29
C ALA A 15 6.34 -2.32 -3.16
N VAL A 16 5.06 -2.04 -3.38
CA VAL A 16 3.98 -2.36 -2.44
C VAL A 16 3.87 -3.87 -2.25
N ALA A 17 3.94 -4.65 -3.33
CA ALA A 17 3.93 -6.11 -3.26
C ALA A 17 5.09 -6.68 -2.43
N ARG A 18 6.25 -6.02 -2.38
CA ARG A 18 7.35 -6.46 -1.50
C ARG A 18 6.96 -6.36 -0.04
N ILE A 19 6.35 -5.26 0.37
CA ILE A 19 5.93 -5.05 1.77
C ILE A 19 4.83 -6.03 2.12
N CYS A 20 3.80 -6.18 1.28
CA CYS A 20 2.70 -7.10 1.53
C CYS A 20 3.15 -8.56 1.76
N ARG A 21 4.26 -9.00 1.15
CA ARG A 21 4.79 -10.37 1.35
C ARG A 21 5.30 -10.64 2.76
N ASP A 22 5.64 -9.61 3.51
CA ASP A 22 6.09 -9.75 4.90
C ASP A 22 4.90 -9.93 5.87
N PHE A 23 3.65 -9.79 5.38
CA PHE A 23 2.41 -9.90 6.15
C PHE A 23 1.48 -10.94 5.52
N PRO A 24 1.75 -12.25 5.73
CA PRO A 24 0.99 -13.35 5.13
C PRO A 24 -0.40 -13.54 5.77
N ASP A 25 -1.22 -14.41 5.19
CA ASP A 25 -2.58 -14.69 5.66
C ASP A 25 -2.67 -15.02 7.16
N ASP A 26 -1.72 -15.77 7.72
CA ASP A 26 -1.67 -16.10 9.15
C ASP A 26 -1.58 -14.84 10.05
N TYR A 27 -0.89 -13.79 9.58
CA TYR A 27 -0.83 -12.51 10.29
C TYR A 27 -2.22 -11.86 10.33
N TRP A 28 -2.90 -11.82 9.19
CA TRP A 28 -4.23 -11.22 9.05
C TRP A 28 -5.30 -11.99 9.82
N GLU A 29 -5.28 -13.33 9.75
CA GLU A 29 -6.20 -14.18 10.52
C GLU A 29 -6.03 -13.95 12.04
N ALA A 30 -4.79 -13.85 12.52
CA ALA A 30 -4.54 -13.57 13.93
C ALA A 30 -5.05 -12.18 14.34
N HIS A 31 -4.85 -11.15 13.50
CA HIS A 31 -5.33 -9.79 13.78
C HIS A 31 -6.86 -9.70 13.76
N ASP A 32 -7.52 -10.37 12.82
CA ASP A 32 -8.98 -10.44 12.75
C ASP A 32 -9.56 -11.13 13.99
N ARG A 33 -9.03 -12.31 14.35
CA ARG A 33 -9.46 -13.07 15.53
C ARG A 33 -9.26 -12.31 16.84
N GLU A 34 -8.23 -11.49 16.93
CA GLU A 34 -7.87 -10.73 18.13
C GLU A 34 -8.41 -9.30 18.12
N GLU A 35 -9.14 -8.89 17.08
CA GLU A 35 -9.66 -7.54 16.86
C GLU A 35 -8.56 -6.46 16.98
N LYS A 36 -7.38 -6.74 16.42
CA LYS A 36 -6.21 -5.87 16.53
C LYS A 36 -5.97 -5.06 15.27
N TYR A 37 -5.64 -3.78 15.47
CA TYR A 37 -5.15 -2.93 14.40
C TYR A 37 -3.75 -3.39 13.94
N PRO A 38 -3.51 -3.53 12.62
CA PRO A 38 -2.24 -4.03 12.08
C PRO A 38 -1.15 -2.95 12.07
N GLN A 39 -0.75 -2.48 13.26
CA GLN A 39 0.20 -1.37 13.43
C GLN A 39 1.52 -1.61 12.67
N ASP A 40 2.04 -2.84 12.72
CA ASP A 40 3.30 -3.19 12.07
C ASP A 40 3.23 -3.03 10.54
N PHE A 41 2.10 -3.43 9.94
CA PHE A 41 1.84 -3.23 8.50
C PHE A 41 1.70 -1.75 8.16
N TYR A 42 0.93 -1.01 8.97
CA TYR A 42 0.74 0.43 8.74
C TYR A 42 2.06 1.19 8.82
N ASP A 43 2.90 0.89 9.81
CA ASP A 43 4.21 1.51 9.99
C ASP A 43 5.16 1.18 8.84
N ALA A 44 5.12 -0.06 8.32
CA ALA A 44 5.89 -0.44 7.14
C ALA A 44 5.46 0.35 5.89
N MET A 45 4.15 0.49 5.67
CA MET A 45 3.60 1.27 4.57
C MET A 45 3.90 2.77 4.70
N ALA A 46 3.84 3.32 5.91
CA ALA A 46 4.15 4.71 6.19
C ALA A 46 5.65 5.01 6.00
N THR A 47 6.52 4.15 6.53
CA THR A 47 7.98 4.25 6.38
C THR A 47 8.40 4.22 4.92
N ALA A 48 7.71 3.42 4.10
CA ALA A 48 7.95 3.35 2.67
C ALA A 48 7.31 4.49 1.85
N GLY A 49 6.60 5.43 2.50
CA GLY A 49 6.02 6.61 1.87
C GLY A 49 4.71 6.37 1.12
N TRP A 50 4.05 5.24 1.34
CA TRP A 50 2.79 4.91 0.67
C TRP A 50 1.58 5.56 1.35
N ILE A 51 1.67 5.82 2.65
CA ILE A 51 0.66 6.58 3.39
C ILE A 51 0.80 8.06 3.03
N GLY A 52 -0.24 8.63 2.41
CA GLY A 52 -0.20 10.00 1.92
C GLY A 52 0.49 10.18 0.57
N ILE A 53 0.55 9.14 -0.26
CA ILE A 53 1.21 9.18 -1.58
C ILE A 53 0.72 10.34 -2.49
N ALA A 54 -0.57 10.69 -2.42
CA ALA A 54 -1.16 11.79 -3.18
C ALA A 54 -1.15 13.15 -2.44
N ILE A 55 -0.59 13.20 -1.23
CA ILE A 55 -0.46 14.43 -0.45
C ILE A 55 0.79 15.19 -0.92
N PRO A 56 0.76 16.53 -1.05
CA PRO A 56 1.94 17.30 -1.43
C PRO A 56 3.12 17.11 -0.46
N GLU A 57 4.33 17.17 -1.00
CA GLU A 57 5.57 17.04 -0.22
C GLU A 57 5.70 18.08 0.90
N SER A 58 5.13 19.28 0.71
CA SER A 58 5.11 20.33 1.76
C SER A 58 4.35 19.92 3.03
N TYR A 59 3.56 18.85 2.96
CA TYR A 59 2.83 18.27 4.09
C TYR A 59 3.36 16.87 4.47
N GLY A 60 4.51 16.46 3.92
CA GLY A 60 5.13 15.17 4.21
C GLY A 60 4.61 13.99 3.36
N GLY A 61 3.86 14.25 2.29
CA GLY A 61 3.45 13.22 1.33
C GLY A 61 4.42 13.02 0.17
N ALA A 62 4.08 12.15 -0.78
CA ALA A 62 4.94 11.83 -1.93
C ALA A 62 4.64 12.66 -3.19
N GLY A 63 3.64 13.56 -3.15
CA GLY A 63 3.31 14.47 -4.26
C GLY A 63 2.85 13.79 -5.56
N LYS A 64 2.40 12.53 -5.50
CA LYS A 64 1.91 11.79 -6.67
C LYS A 64 0.43 12.06 -6.96
N GLY A 65 -0.11 11.44 -8.00
CA GLY A 65 -1.49 11.55 -8.41
C GLY A 65 -2.40 10.44 -7.88
N VAL A 66 -3.66 10.52 -8.29
CA VAL A 66 -4.70 9.55 -7.92
C VAL A 66 -4.44 8.17 -8.55
N GLN A 67 -3.76 8.10 -9.70
CA GLN A 67 -3.45 6.83 -10.34
C GLN A 67 -2.45 6.01 -9.51
N GLU A 68 -1.40 6.64 -9.00
CA GLU A 68 -0.43 5.99 -8.12
C GLU A 68 -1.09 5.52 -6.81
N ALA A 69 -1.95 6.37 -6.22
CA ALA A 69 -2.73 6.01 -5.04
C ALA A 69 -3.66 4.81 -5.29
N ALA A 70 -4.30 4.76 -6.46
CA ALA A 70 -5.17 3.65 -6.85
C ALA A 70 -4.38 2.34 -6.99
N VAL A 71 -3.18 2.38 -7.59
CA VAL A 71 -2.32 1.18 -7.72
C VAL A 71 -1.85 0.68 -6.35
N VAL A 72 -1.53 1.57 -5.41
CA VAL A 72 -1.19 1.17 -4.03
C VAL A 72 -2.36 0.44 -3.39
N LEU A 73 -3.56 1.01 -3.44
CA LEU A 73 -4.76 0.43 -2.84
C LEU A 73 -5.13 -0.90 -3.50
N GLU A 74 -5.08 -0.98 -4.82
CA GLU A 74 -5.33 -2.19 -5.59
C GLU A 74 -4.36 -3.30 -5.18
N GLN A 75 -3.07 -3.00 -5.06
CA GLN A 75 -2.07 -4.01 -4.74
C GLN A 75 -2.18 -4.52 -3.30
N VAL A 76 -2.51 -3.64 -2.35
CA VAL A 76 -2.78 -4.04 -0.95
C VAL A 76 -4.01 -4.95 -0.89
N ALA A 77 -5.11 -4.58 -1.57
CA ALA A 77 -6.31 -5.40 -1.60
C ALA A 77 -6.06 -6.77 -2.28
N ALA A 78 -5.27 -6.78 -3.37
CA ALA A 78 -4.90 -8.01 -4.08
C ALA A 78 -4.06 -8.98 -3.23
N SER A 79 -3.35 -8.48 -2.20
CA SER A 79 -2.55 -9.32 -1.31
C SER A 79 -3.34 -9.89 -0.13
N GLY A 80 -4.65 -9.62 -0.01
CA GLY A 80 -5.45 -9.96 1.16
C GLY A 80 -5.20 -9.05 2.38
N ALA A 81 -4.33 -8.04 2.23
CA ALA A 81 -4.07 -7.05 3.26
C ALA A 81 -5.16 -5.97 3.27
N ALA A 82 -5.30 -5.29 4.40
CA ALA A 82 -6.23 -4.19 4.56
C ALA A 82 -5.57 -2.98 5.26
N MET A 83 -6.09 -1.78 4.97
CA MET A 83 -5.73 -0.52 5.62
C MET A 83 -6.94 0.02 6.41
N ASN A 84 -7.53 -0.82 7.26
CA ASN A 84 -8.70 -0.48 8.10
C ASN A 84 -8.41 -0.56 9.60
#